data_AF-A0A7S3MJJ6-F1
#
_entry.id   AF-A0A7S3MJJ6-F1
#
_cell.length_a   1.000
_cell.length_b   1.000
_cell.length_c   1.000
_cell.angle_alpha   90.00
_cell.angle_beta   90.00
_cell.angle_gamma   90.00
#
_symmetry.space_group_name_H-M   'P 1'
#
loop_
_entity.id
_entity.type
_entity.pdbx_description
1 polymer ?
#
loop_
_entity_poly.entity_id
_entity_poly.type
_entity_poly.pdbx_seq_one_letter_code
_entity_poly.pdbx_strand_id
1 'polypeptide(L)'
;VVQDVQQAAAYVREKGVGVRAALATGHFPAATKGKVEWELRRNPSNDDSARDANTQVLTNAERLKLASWILARADAHDPQTRHQISVQVRRLLSERYKFNKSRKFGKGSIPLNTNELNHVNSDVDLSHTFFQRIYPWWRARGINISEGVSRAEEERRSRKRTEVVVQNHFFGEYGLEL
;
A
#
# COMPACT_ATOMS: atom_id res chain seq x y z
N VAL A 1 5.38 35.07 -9.86
CA VAL A 1 4.45 34.34 -8.95
C VAL A 1 4.47 32.83 -9.20
N VAL A 2 3.96 32.32 -10.33
CA VAL A 2 3.93 30.86 -10.59
C VAL A 2 5.34 30.29 -10.74
N GLN A 3 6.21 30.98 -11.48
CA GLN A 3 7.63 30.63 -11.62
C GLN A 3 8.37 30.64 -10.28
N ASP A 4 8.21 31.68 -9.45
CA ASP A 4 8.86 31.77 -8.13
C ASP A 4 8.44 30.62 -7.21
N VAL A 5 7.15 30.22 -7.26
CA VAL A 5 6.63 29.10 -6.46
C VAL A 5 7.27 27.78 -6.92
N GLN A 6 7.41 27.58 -8.24
CA GLN A 6 8.07 26.39 -8.80
C GLN A 6 9.56 26.35 -8.47
N GLN A 7 10.26 27.48 -8.56
CA GLN A 7 11.68 27.59 -8.22
C GLN A 7 11.93 27.41 -6.73
N ALA A 8 11.08 27.98 -5.87
CA ALA A 8 11.14 27.75 -4.42
C ALA A 8 10.91 26.27 -4.07
N ALA A 9 9.94 25.61 -4.73
CA ALA A 9 9.69 24.18 -4.56
C ALA A 9 10.89 23.34 -5.04
N ALA A 10 11.50 23.67 -6.18
CA ALA A 10 12.71 23.02 -6.67
C ALA A 10 13.88 23.18 -5.68
N TYR A 11 14.09 24.40 -5.16
CA TYR A 11 15.13 24.68 -4.17
C TYR A 11 14.95 23.88 -2.87
N VAL A 12 13.72 23.78 -2.36
CA VAL A 12 13.38 22.92 -1.21
C VAL A 12 13.73 21.46 -1.48
N ARG A 13 13.46 20.94 -2.69
CA ARG A 13 13.78 19.56 -3.06
C ARG A 13 15.29 19.34 -3.19
N GLU A 14 16.00 20.19 -3.92
CA GLU A 14 17.43 20.05 -4.19
C GLU A 14 18.28 20.19 -2.94
N LYS A 15 18.01 21.22 -2.14
CA LYS A 15 18.79 21.55 -0.93
C LYS A 15 18.27 20.85 0.33
N GLY A 16 17.10 20.22 0.28
CA GLY A 16 16.50 19.52 1.42
C GLY A 16 16.11 20.44 2.59
N VAL A 17 15.89 21.73 2.32
CA VAL A 17 15.57 22.75 3.33
C VAL A 17 14.06 22.97 3.41
N GLY A 18 13.51 23.24 4.59
CA GLY A 18 12.06 23.46 4.74
C GLY A 18 11.56 24.74 4.07
N VAL A 19 10.29 24.77 3.66
CA VAL A 19 9.66 25.90 2.92
C VAL A 19 9.91 27.27 3.55
N ARG A 20 9.79 27.40 4.88
CA ARG A 20 10.08 28.66 5.58
C ARG A 20 11.53 29.11 5.41
N ALA A 21 12.49 28.17 5.45
CA ALA A 21 13.90 28.48 5.27
C ALA A 21 14.20 28.84 3.81
N ALA A 22 13.56 28.15 2.85
CA ALA A 22 13.67 28.50 1.44
C ALA A 22 13.16 29.91 1.14
N LEU A 23 12.01 30.30 1.69
CA LEU A 23 11.47 31.65 1.51
C LEU A 23 12.29 32.73 2.24
N ALA A 24 12.92 32.40 3.38
CA ALA A 24 13.79 33.31 4.11
C ALA A 24 15.08 33.69 3.35
N THR A 25 15.43 32.96 2.28
CA THR A 25 16.58 33.32 1.43
C THR A 25 16.36 34.61 0.62
N GLY A 26 15.11 35.06 0.48
CA GLY A 26 14.76 36.25 -0.31
C GLY A 26 14.80 36.06 -1.83
N HIS A 27 15.21 34.88 -2.33
CA HIS A 27 15.29 34.59 -3.76
C HIS A 27 13.94 34.39 -4.46
N PHE A 28 12.86 34.22 -3.70
CA PHE A 28 11.52 33.88 -4.22
C PHE A 28 10.45 34.87 -3.71
N PRO A 29 10.52 36.16 -4.09
CA PRO A 29 9.74 37.23 -3.47
C PRO A 29 8.23 37.09 -3.68
N ALA A 30 7.78 36.47 -4.78
CA ALA A 30 6.36 36.28 -5.04
C ALA A 30 5.79 34.93 -4.54
N ALA A 31 6.62 34.09 -3.91
CA ALA A 31 6.21 32.78 -3.41
C ALA A 31 5.73 32.85 -1.96
N THR A 32 4.55 32.30 -1.68
CA THR A 32 4.03 32.18 -0.31
C THR A 32 4.12 30.74 0.19
N LYS A 33 4.25 30.57 1.52
CA LYS A 33 4.38 29.25 2.15
C LYS A 33 3.31 28.26 1.67
N GLY A 34 2.04 28.66 1.68
CA GLY A 34 0.94 27.78 1.27
C GLY A 34 1.01 27.36 -0.20
N LYS A 35 1.43 28.26 -1.09
CA LYS A 35 1.58 27.96 -2.53
C LYS A 35 2.74 27.01 -2.79
N VAL A 36 3.87 27.18 -2.11
CA VAL A 36 5.03 26.28 -2.22
C VAL A 36 4.73 24.91 -1.62
N GLU A 37 4.07 24.84 -0.45
CA GLU A 37 3.63 23.56 0.13
C GLU A 37 2.65 22.82 -0.78
N TRP A 38 1.73 23.54 -1.44
CA TRP A 38 0.82 22.96 -2.42
C TRP A 38 1.56 22.43 -3.65
N GLU A 39 2.52 23.20 -4.19
CA GLU A 39 3.30 22.79 -5.36
C GLU A 39 4.22 21.60 -5.06
N LEU A 40 4.80 21.53 -3.85
CA LEU A 40 5.58 20.38 -3.38
C LEU A 40 4.74 19.10 -3.28
N ARG A 41 3.46 19.23 -2.90
CA ARG A 41 2.52 18.10 -2.86
C ARG A 41 2.04 17.70 -4.25
N ARG A 42 1.77 18.68 -5.12
CA ARG A 42 1.25 18.44 -6.47
C ARG A 42 2.28 17.77 -7.38
N ASN A 43 3.55 18.17 -7.25
CA ASN A 43 4.67 17.66 -8.05
C ASN A 43 5.70 16.99 -7.13
N PRO A 44 5.46 15.77 -6.62
CA PRO A 44 6.50 15.03 -5.89
C PRO A 44 7.75 14.88 -6.77
N SER A 45 8.96 14.90 -6.20
CA SER A 45 10.16 14.59 -6.98
C SER A 45 10.05 13.20 -7.59
N ASN A 46 10.29 13.11 -8.89
CA ASN A 46 10.34 11.87 -9.67
C ASN A 46 11.52 10.92 -9.32
N ASP A 47 12.27 11.19 -8.24
CA ASP A 47 13.21 10.19 -7.66
C ASP A 47 12.47 8.94 -7.12
N ASP A 48 11.14 8.95 -7.17
CA ASP A 48 10.24 7.85 -6.85
C ASP A 48 10.27 6.73 -7.91
N SER A 49 11.34 5.93 -7.93
CA SER A 49 11.26 4.52 -8.32
C SER A 49 10.45 3.65 -7.33
N ALA A 50 9.65 4.29 -6.45
CA ALA A 50 8.93 3.67 -5.34
C ALA A 50 7.44 3.40 -5.62
N ARG A 51 6.85 4.04 -6.65
CA ARG A 51 5.46 3.87 -7.08
C ARG A 51 5.44 3.36 -8.53
N ASP A 52 5.17 2.07 -8.73
CA ASP A 52 5.21 1.45 -10.06
C ASP A 52 4.02 1.88 -10.96
N ALA A 53 2.96 2.48 -10.40
CA ALA A 53 1.83 3.02 -11.16
C ALA A 53 0.91 3.92 -10.29
N ASN A 54 0.12 4.79 -10.93
CA ASN A 54 -0.91 5.65 -10.33
C ASN A 54 -2.02 4.92 -9.54
N THR A 55 -1.97 3.59 -9.51
CA THR A 55 -2.94 2.69 -8.88
C THR A 55 -2.43 2.05 -7.59
N GLN A 56 -1.23 2.41 -7.12
CA GLN A 56 -0.58 1.81 -5.96
C GLN A 56 -0.80 2.65 -4.69
N VAL A 57 -1.49 2.08 -3.70
CA VAL A 57 -1.73 2.71 -2.38
C VAL A 57 -0.46 2.68 -1.51
N LEU A 58 0.34 1.63 -1.62
CA LEU A 58 1.59 1.46 -0.87
C LEU A 58 2.80 1.48 -1.81
N THR A 59 3.89 2.11 -1.35
CA THR A 59 5.22 2.00 -1.95
C THR A 59 5.76 0.58 -1.84
N ASN A 60 6.75 0.23 -2.67
CA ASN A 60 7.40 -1.08 -2.60
C ASN A 60 7.97 -1.40 -1.20
N ALA A 61 8.59 -0.43 -0.53
CA ALA A 61 9.11 -0.60 0.82
C ALA A 61 8.00 -0.89 1.84
N GLU A 62 6.86 -0.21 1.74
CA GLU A 62 5.72 -0.46 2.62
C GLU A 62 5.03 -1.78 2.32
N ARG A 63 4.98 -2.22 1.05
CA ARG A 63 4.46 -3.54 0.69
C ARG A 63 5.29 -4.66 1.30
N LEU A 64 6.61 -4.50 1.35
CA LEU A 64 7.50 -5.44 2.04
C LEU A 64 7.27 -5.40 3.54
N LYS A 65 7.16 -4.21 4.16
CA LYS A 65 6.82 -4.10 5.59
C LYS A 65 5.48 -4.76 5.92
N LEU A 66 4.47 -4.56 5.09
CA LEU A 66 3.16 -5.19 5.25
C LEU A 66 3.26 -6.71 5.11
N ALA A 67 3.98 -7.22 4.10
CA ALA A 67 4.21 -8.65 3.93
C ALA A 67 4.91 -9.28 5.14
N SER A 68 6.02 -8.69 5.60
CA SER A 68 6.75 -9.17 6.78
C SER A 68 5.86 -9.18 8.02
N TRP A 69 5.00 -8.17 8.19
CA TRP A 69 4.03 -8.14 9.29
C TRP A 69 2.97 -9.25 9.18
N ILE A 70 2.42 -9.49 7.99
CA ILE A 70 1.46 -10.60 7.75
C ILE A 70 2.11 -11.95 8.03
N LEU A 71 3.34 -12.17 7.54
CA LEU A 71 4.07 -13.42 7.73
C LEU A 71 4.38 -13.67 9.21
N ALA A 72 4.88 -12.67 9.94
CA ALA A 72 5.14 -12.81 11.38
C ALA A 72 3.88 -13.15 12.19
N ARG A 73 2.70 -12.65 11.76
CA ARG A 73 1.41 -13.00 12.36
C ARG A 73 0.97 -14.43 12.01
N ALA A 74 1.20 -14.85 10.76
CA ALA A 74 0.93 -16.22 10.34
C ALA A 74 1.82 -17.23 11.08
N ASP A 75 3.10 -16.91 11.30
CA ASP A 75 4.04 -17.73 12.09
C ASP A 75 3.58 -17.88 13.55
N ALA A 76 2.88 -16.87 14.08
CA ALA A 76 2.24 -16.90 15.40
C ALA A 76 0.86 -17.59 15.41
N HIS A 77 0.46 -18.24 14.31
CA HIS A 77 -0.86 -18.85 14.12
C HIS A 77 -2.05 -17.88 14.27
N ASP A 78 -1.84 -16.59 13.98
CA ASP A 78 -2.85 -15.52 14.06
C ASP A 78 -3.12 -14.94 12.65
N PRO A 79 -3.92 -15.61 11.81
CA PRO A 79 -4.19 -15.15 10.45
C PRO A 79 -4.99 -13.84 10.45
N GLN A 80 -4.53 -12.87 9.67
CA GLN A 80 -5.12 -11.53 9.66
C GLN A 80 -6.28 -11.41 8.66
N THR A 81 -7.37 -10.80 9.11
CA THR A 81 -8.53 -10.45 8.28
C THR A 81 -8.22 -9.28 7.35
N ARG A 82 -9.01 -9.12 6.28
CA ARG A 82 -8.91 -7.96 5.37
C ARG A 82 -9.07 -6.63 6.11
N HIS A 83 -9.93 -6.60 7.13
CA HIS A 83 -10.10 -5.42 7.98
C HIS A 83 -8.81 -5.08 8.73
N GLN A 84 -8.19 -6.05 9.41
CA GLN A 84 -6.92 -5.85 10.12
C GLN A 84 -5.79 -5.42 9.17
N ILE A 85 -5.73 -6.00 7.96
CA ILE A 85 -4.77 -5.59 6.93
C ILE A 85 -5.03 -4.14 6.50
N SER A 86 -6.30 -3.75 6.33
CA SER A 86 -6.68 -2.38 5.98
C SER A 86 -6.28 -1.37 7.06
N VAL A 87 -6.50 -1.72 8.34
CA VAL A 87 -6.03 -0.94 9.49
C VAL A 87 -4.51 -0.78 9.48
N GLN A 88 -3.77 -1.85 9.21
CA GLN A 88 -2.31 -1.81 9.16
C GLN A 88 -1.79 -0.96 7.98
N VAL A 89 -2.46 -1.01 6.83
CA VAL A 89 -2.14 -0.14 5.68
C VAL A 89 -2.36 1.33 6.05
N ARG A 90 -3.48 1.67 6.70
CA ARG A 90 -3.72 3.05 7.19
C ARG A 90 -2.65 3.50 8.16
N ARG A 91 -2.19 2.61 9.05
CA ARG A 91 -1.08 2.90 9.97
C ARG A 91 0.20 3.23 9.21
N LEU A 92 0.59 2.42 8.21
CA LEU A 92 1.79 2.68 7.40
C LEU A 92 1.71 4.02 6.67
N LEU A 93 0.55 4.33 6.06
CA LEU A 93 0.33 5.62 5.39
C LEU A 93 0.39 6.80 6.36
N SER A 94 -0.18 6.63 7.56
CA SER A 94 -0.13 7.65 8.62
C SER A 94 1.28 7.90 9.13
N GLU A 95 2.09 6.84 9.27
CA GLU A 95 3.51 6.93 9.64
C GLU A 95 4.30 7.70 8.58
N ARG A 96 4.09 7.38 7.28
CA ARG A 96 4.70 8.13 6.18
C ARG A 96 4.27 9.61 6.19
N TYR A 97 3.00 9.89 6.43
CA TYR A 97 2.50 11.26 6.51
C TYR A 97 3.17 12.05 7.65
N LYS A 98 3.27 11.45 8.84
CA LYS A 98 3.95 12.04 10.00
C LYS A 98 5.44 12.28 9.71
N PHE A 99 6.11 11.31 9.08
CA PHE A 99 7.52 11.42 8.68
C PHE A 99 7.76 12.54 7.66
N ASN A 100 6.92 12.64 6.63
CA ASN A 100 7.02 13.73 5.65
C ASN A 100 6.79 15.10 6.31
N LYS A 101 5.83 15.18 7.24
CA LYS A 101 5.54 16.40 7.99
C LYS A 101 6.74 16.82 8.85
N SER A 102 7.41 15.89 9.53
CA SER A 102 8.62 16.20 10.32
C SER A 102 9.79 16.67 9.44
N ARG A 103 9.95 16.09 8.25
CA ARG A 103 10.94 16.51 7.25
C ARG A 103 10.53 17.72 6.42
N LYS A 104 9.40 18.36 6.74
CA LYS A 104 8.85 19.54 6.03
C LYS A 104 8.69 19.30 4.51
N PHE A 105 8.38 18.06 4.11
CA PHE A 105 8.26 17.64 2.71
C PHE A 105 9.52 17.92 1.85
N GLY A 106 10.71 17.94 2.47
CA GLY A 106 11.99 18.09 1.77
C GLY A 106 12.52 16.78 1.15
N LYS A 107 13.81 16.76 0.79
CA LYS A 107 14.48 15.62 0.12
C LYS A 107 14.27 14.28 0.84
N GLY A 108 13.84 13.26 0.08
CA GLY A 108 13.51 11.91 0.57
C GLY A 108 12.12 11.77 1.21
N SER A 109 11.27 12.79 1.12
CA SER A 109 9.85 12.69 1.51
C SER A 109 9.02 12.17 0.33
N ILE A 110 8.13 11.21 0.59
CA ILE A 110 7.21 10.64 -0.41
C ILE A 110 5.78 11.06 -0.03
N PRO A 111 5.27 12.21 -0.53
CA PRO A 111 3.99 12.75 -0.09
C PRO A 111 2.84 11.82 -0.46
N LEU A 112 1.79 11.83 0.38
CA LEU A 112 0.59 11.05 0.10
C LEU A 112 -0.17 11.64 -1.09
N ASN A 113 -0.65 10.79 -2.00
CA ASN A 113 -1.58 11.19 -3.05
C ASN A 113 -3.02 11.28 -2.51
N THR A 114 -3.95 11.78 -3.33
CA THR A 114 -5.35 11.96 -2.92
C THR A 114 -6.02 10.66 -2.47
N ASN A 115 -5.77 9.55 -3.17
CA ASN A 115 -6.36 8.26 -2.83
C ASN A 115 -5.83 7.72 -1.50
N GLU A 116 -4.53 7.83 -1.26
CA GLU A 116 -3.89 7.44 -0.01
C GLU A 116 -4.36 8.32 1.15
N LEU A 117 -4.53 9.64 0.93
CA LEU A 117 -5.10 10.54 1.93
C LEU A 117 -6.55 10.16 2.25
N ASN A 118 -7.35 9.82 1.25
CA ASN A 118 -8.72 9.35 1.46
C ASN A 118 -8.73 8.08 2.32
N HIS A 119 -7.82 7.13 2.07
CA HIS A 119 -7.71 5.94 2.91
C HIS A 119 -7.23 6.24 4.34
N VAL A 120 -6.32 7.20 4.54
CA VAL A 120 -5.90 7.60 5.89
C VAL A 120 -7.04 8.26 6.66
N ASN A 121 -7.85 9.08 5.98
CA ASN A 121 -8.93 9.84 6.59
C ASN A 121 -10.26 9.09 6.66
N SER A 122 -10.33 7.89 6.08
CA SER A 122 -11.55 7.09 6.00
C SER A 122 -11.43 5.82 6.83
N ASP A 123 -12.49 5.52 7.58
CA ASP A 123 -12.62 4.24 8.27
C ASP A 123 -13.02 3.09 7.33
N VAL A 124 -13.23 3.37 6.04
CA VAL A 124 -13.57 2.37 5.03
C VAL A 124 -12.40 1.42 4.76
N ASP A 125 -12.69 0.13 4.75
CA ASP A 125 -11.72 -0.92 4.40
C ASP A 125 -11.23 -0.79 2.96
N LEU A 126 -10.04 -1.33 2.70
CA LEU A 126 -9.49 -1.36 1.35
C LEU A 126 -10.40 -2.16 0.42
N SER A 127 -10.58 -1.66 -0.80
CA SER A 127 -11.39 -2.32 -1.81
C SER A 127 -10.84 -3.70 -2.15
N HIS A 128 -11.70 -4.61 -2.61
CA HIS A 128 -11.26 -5.92 -3.09
C HIS A 128 -10.19 -5.82 -4.20
N THR A 129 -10.24 -4.79 -5.02
CA THR A 129 -9.24 -4.50 -6.06
C THR A 129 -7.83 -4.20 -5.53
N PHE A 130 -7.70 -3.71 -4.30
CA PHE A 130 -6.40 -3.57 -3.64
C PHE A 130 -5.76 -4.95 -3.45
N PHE A 131 -6.52 -5.89 -2.87
CA PHE A 131 -6.06 -7.25 -2.59
C PHE A 131 -5.73 -8.03 -3.87
N GLN A 132 -6.57 -7.91 -4.90
CA GLN A 132 -6.32 -8.51 -6.22
C GLN A 132 -5.01 -8.04 -6.87
N ARG A 133 -4.53 -6.83 -6.54
CA ARG A 133 -3.28 -6.28 -7.09
C ARG A 133 -2.07 -6.58 -6.22
N ILE A 134 -2.22 -6.62 -4.89
CA ILE A 134 -1.10 -6.78 -3.98
C ILE A 134 -0.63 -8.24 -3.87
N TYR A 135 -1.54 -9.22 -3.88
CA TYR A 135 -1.17 -10.64 -3.79
C TYR A 135 -0.32 -11.12 -4.99
N PRO A 136 -0.66 -10.81 -6.26
CA PRO A 136 0.20 -11.15 -7.39
C PRO A 136 1.58 -10.50 -7.30
N TRP A 137 1.66 -9.26 -6.80
CA TRP A 137 2.94 -8.56 -6.63
C TRP A 137 3.84 -9.25 -5.59
N TRP A 138 3.28 -9.74 -4.49
CA TRP A 138 3.99 -10.54 -3.50
C TRP A 138 4.43 -11.90 -4.06
N ARG A 139 3.53 -12.60 -4.75
CA ARG A 139 3.84 -13.89 -5.40
C ARG A 139 4.99 -13.75 -6.40
N ALA A 140 4.98 -12.71 -7.23
CA ALA A 140 6.05 -12.44 -8.20
C ALA A 140 7.44 -12.20 -7.55
N ARG A 141 7.46 -11.91 -6.25
CA ARG A 141 8.68 -11.70 -5.44
C ARG A 141 8.98 -12.88 -4.51
N GLY A 142 8.34 -14.03 -4.72
CA GLY A 142 8.54 -15.23 -3.89
C GLY A 142 7.92 -15.15 -2.49
N ILE A 143 7.09 -14.15 -2.20
CA ILE A 143 6.42 -13.99 -0.92
C ILE A 143 5.12 -14.80 -0.95
N ASN A 144 5.05 -15.88 -0.18
CA ASN A 144 3.92 -16.80 -0.18
C ASN A 144 2.82 -16.37 0.79
N ILE A 145 2.07 -15.34 0.41
CA ILE A 145 0.85 -14.91 1.13
C ILE A 145 -0.35 -15.29 0.26
N SER A 146 -1.18 -16.21 0.76
CA SER A 146 -2.45 -16.56 0.14
C SER A 146 -3.60 -15.83 0.84
N GLU A 147 -4.56 -15.36 0.05
CA GLU A 147 -5.87 -15.08 0.59
C GLU A 147 -6.47 -16.39 1.10
N GLY A 148 -6.77 -16.47 2.40
CA GLY A 148 -7.42 -17.64 2.98
C GLY A 148 -8.68 -18.00 2.18
N VAL A 149 -8.96 -19.29 2.05
CA VAL A 149 -10.18 -19.75 1.39
C VAL A 149 -11.37 -19.31 2.25
N SER A 150 -12.43 -18.76 1.65
CA SER A 150 -13.63 -18.47 2.43
C SER A 150 -14.15 -19.78 3.05
N ARG A 151 -14.63 -19.73 4.30
CA ARG A 151 -15.12 -20.92 5.02
C ARG A 151 -16.18 -21.69 4.21
N ALA A 152 -17.04 -20.99 3.47
CA ALA A 152 -18.04 -21.59 2.58
C ALA A 152 -17.41 -22.36 1.39
N GLU A 153 -16.29 -21.87 0.87
CA GLU A 153 -15.60 -22.47 -0.27
C GLU A 153 -14.66 -23.61 0.16
N GLU A 154 -14.17 -23.56 1.39
CA GLU A 154 -13.51 -24.66 2.07
C GLU A 154 -14.50 -25.77 2.43
N GLU A 155 -15.67 -25.43 2.97
CA GLU A 155 -16.79 -26.38 3.16
C GLU A 155 -17.23 -27.02 1.85
N ARG A 156 -17.31 -26.25 0.75
CA ARG A 156 -17.62 -26.79 -0.58
C ARG A 156 -16.53 -27.75 -1.07
N ARG A 157 -15.25 -27.44 -0.84
CA ARG A 157 -14.13 -28.33 -1.19
C ARG A 157 -14.12 -29.60 -0.35
N SER A 158 -14.38 -29.49 0.95
CA SER A 158 -14.47 -30.62 1.86
C SER A 158 -15.65 -31.53 1.48
N ARG A 159 -16.83 -30.97 1.19
CA ARG A 159 -17.99 -31.74 0.68
C ARG A 159 -17.66 -32.47 -0.63
N LYS A 160 -17.04 -31.80 -1.60
CA LYS A 160 -16.61 -32.44 -2.85
C LYS A 160 -15.59 -33.57 -2.62
N ARG A 161 -14.64 -33.40 -1.70
CA ARG A 161 -13.69 -34.47 -1.35
C ARG A 161 -14.42 -35.65 -0.68
N THR A 162 -15.36 -35.39 0.21
CA THR A 162 -16.19 -36.44 0.83
C THR A 162 -17.04 -37.15 -0.21
N GLU A 163 -17.68 -36.43 -1.13
CA GLU A 163 -18.45 -37.02 -2.24
C GLU A 163 -17.59 -37.91 -3.15
N VAL A 164 -16.37 -37.49 -3.47
CA VAL A 164 -15.43 -38.30 -4.26
C VAL A 164 -14.96 -39.54 -3.50
N VAL A 165 -14.68 -39.43 -2.20
CA VAL A 165 -14.33 -40.58 -1.36
C VAL A 165 -15.50 -41.57 -1.26
N VAL A 166 -16.72 -41.06 -1.08
CA VAL A 166 -17.95 -41.85 -1.07
C VAL A 166 -18.15 -42.52 -2.43
N GLN A 167 -18.04 -41.81 -3.55
CA GLN A 167 -18.14 -42.40 -4.88
C GLN A 167 -17.09 -43.49 -5.12
N ASN A 168 -15.83 -43.27 -4.74
CA ASN A 168 -14.79 -44.29 -4.86
C ASN A 168 -15.04 -45.49 -3.95
N HIS A 169 -15.68 -45.30 -2.79
CA HIS A 169 -16.07 -46.41 -1.91
C HIS A 169 -17.25 -47.21 -2.45
N PHE A 170 -18.26 -46.56 -3.04
CA PHE A 170 -19.44 -47.23 -3.60
C PHE A 170 -19.21 -47.82 -5.00
N PHE A 171 -18.32 -47.22 -5.81
CA PHE A 171 -18.10 -47.62 -7.21
C PHE A 171 -16.70 -48.19 -7.50
N GLY A 172 -15.76 -48.12 -6.54
CA GLY A 172 -14.38 -48.56 -6.73
C GLY A 172 -14.13 -50.06 -6.54
N GLU A 173 -15.02 -50.78 -5.84
CA GLU A 173 -14.89 -52.25 -5.66
C GLU A 173 -15.94 -53.09 -6.41
N TYR A 174 -16.96 -52.47 -7.03
CA TYR A 174 -18.02 -53.20 -7.76
C TYR A 174 -18.18 -52.80 -9.24
N GLY A 175 -17.25 -52.02 -9.80
CA GLY A 175 -17.34 -51.47 -11.16
C GLY A 175 -16.66 -52.29 -12.27
N LEU A 176 -16.07 -53.45 -11.97
CA LEU A 176 -15.31 -54.25 -12.95
C LEU A 176 -15.59 -55.76 -12.80
N GLU A 177 -16.86 -56.16 -12.88
CA GLU A 177 -17.20 -57.51 -13.34
C GLU A 177 -18.33 -57.37 -14.38
N LEU A 178 -17.94 -57.39 -15.65
CA LEU A 178 -18.78 -57.74 -16.80
C LEU A 178 -18.22 -59.02 -17.41
#